data_AF-A0A1F9KYN0-F1
#
_entry.id   AF-A0A1F9KYN0-F1
#
_cell.length_a   1.000
_cell.length_b   1.000
_cell.length_c   1.000
_cell.angle_alpha   90.00
_cell.angle_beta   90.00
_cell.angle_gamma   90.00
#
_symmetry.space_group_name_H-M   'P 1'
#
loop_
_entity.id
_entity.type
_entity.pdbx_description
1 polymer ?
#
loop_
_entity_poly.entity_id
_entity_poly.type
_entity_poly.pdbx_seq_one_letter_code
_entity_poly.pdbx_strand_id
1 'polypeptide(L)'
;MEISLSRKYRELQGILAKHGKIAIAFSGGVDSSFLLHAACATLGASSVHAFHASSELLPPLETERVRSAVQELGCFFRSIRVSPFIWPEFVANGPDRCYLCKKKIYQEFLADPIFAESVVLADGTNHDDLGQDRPGLKAVAELKVQTPLAAVGFTKNEIRLLSREFALPTWDTPSSSCLATRIVQGEPVTREKIFLVAQCEVLLQKAGFMGGRVRFSGESATIAVLRKDLPRVQEKCVFSSIKNDFSLLGVARVIVDPQGRPN
;
A
#
# COMPACT_ATOMS: atom_id res chain seq x y z
N MET A 1 -17.22 5.86 -22.64
CA MET A 1 -16.33 5.50 -21.50
C MET A 1 -15.73 6.75 -20.86
N GLU A 2 -15.07 7.62 -21.63
CA GLU A 2 -14.51 8.90 -21.15
C GLU A 2 -15.55 9.80 -20.45
N ILE A 3 -16.74 9.98 -21.03
CA ILE A 3 -17.82 10.80 -20.42
C ILE A 3 -18.20 10.31 -19.02
N SER A 4 -18.12 8.99 -18.76
CA SER A 4 -18.42 8.40 -17.46
C SER A 4 -17.29 8.65 -16.45
N LEU A 5 -16.03 8.56 -16.87
CA LEU A 5 -14.85 8.80 -16.03
C LEU A 5 -14.75 10.26 -15.60
N SER A 6 -14.89 11.20 -16.55
CA SER A 6 -14.89 12.63 -16.23
C SER A 6 -16.06 13.04 -15.34
N ARG A 7 -17.19 12.31 -15.39
CA ARG A 7 -18.31 12.51 -14.46
C ARG A 7 -17.95 12.04 -13.05
N LYS A 8 -17.46 10.79 -12.89
CA LYS A 8 -17.00 10.27 -11.59
C LYS A 8 -15.93 11.15 -10.96
N TYR A 9 -14.98 11.66 -11.76
CA TYR A 9 -13.96 12.57 -11.27
C TYR A 9 -14.56 13.89 -10.76
N ARG A 10 -15.49 14.50 -11.50
CA ARG A 10 -16.22 15.70 -11.02
C ARG A 10 -17.04 15.44 -9.77
N GLU A 11 -17.67 14.28 -9.66
CA GLU A 11 -18.39 13.88 -8.43
C GLU A 11 -17.43 13.75 -7.24
N LEU A 12 -16.24 13.15 -7.45
CA LEU A 12 -15.18 13.07 -6.45
C LEU A 12 -14.74 14.47 -6.01
N GLN A 13 -14.48 15.38 -6.95
CA GLN A 13 -14.15 16.78 -6.65
C GLN A 13 -15.29 17.45 -5.86
N GLY A 14 -16.55 17.20 -6.23
CA GLY A 14 -17.71 17.71 -5.50
C GLY A 14 -17.83 17.19 -4.07
N ILE A 15 -17.42 15.95 -3.79
CA ILE A 15 -17.32 15.41 -2.41
C ILE A 15 -16.20 16.12 -1.66
N LEU A 16 -15.01 16.22 -2.26
CA LEU A 16 -13.83 16.84 -1.65
C LEU A 16 -14.06 18.33 -1.34
N ALA A 17 -14.67 19.07 -2.26
CA ALA A 17 -14.97 20.50 -2.14
C ALA A 17 -15.94 20.87 -0.99
N LYS A 18 -16.66 19.89 -0.43
CA LYS A 18 -17.48 20.11 0.77
C LYS A 18 -16.65 20.32 2.03
N HIS A 19 -15.35 20.00 1.98
CA HIS A 19 -14.43 20.14 3.09
C HIS A 19 -13.52 21.36 2.86
N GLY A 20 -13.32 22.19 3.89
CA GLY A 20 -12.35 23.29 3.82
C GLY A 20 -10.90 22.80 3.90
N LYS A 21 -10.65 21.75 4.70
CA LYS A 21 -9.36 21.06 4.83
C LYS A 21 -9.61 19.55 4.91
N ILE A 22 -8.67 18.75 4.42
CA ILE A 22 -8.78 17.28 4.45
C ILE A 22 -7.45 16.60 4.79
N ALA A 23 -7.53 15.52 5.55
CA ALA A 23 -6.42 14.60 5.79
C ALA A 23 -6.59 13.34 4.94
N ILE A 24 -5.55 12.95 4.20
CA ILE A 24 -5.52 11.73 3.40
C ILE A 24 -4.62 10.70 4.06
N ALA A 25 -5.14 9.53 4.41
CA ALA A 25 -4.33 8.39 4.82
C ALA A 25 -3.53 7.90 3.61
N PHE A 26 -2.25 8.26 3.58
CA PHE A 26 -1.38 8.14 2.41
C PHE A 26 -0.37 7.01 2.57
N SER A 27 -0.56 5.93 1.80
CA SER A 27 0.34 4.78 1.79
C SER A 27 1.37 4.80 0.65
N GLY A 28 1.27 5.75 -0.28
CA GLY A 28 2.12 5.78 -1.49
C GLY A 28 1.72 4.76 -2.57
N GLY A 29 0.60 4.04 -2.38
CA GLY A 29 0.01 3.18 -3.38
C GLY A 29 -0.85 3.97 -4.37
N VAL A 30 -1.12 3.37 -5.53
CA VAL A 30 -1.85 3.99 -6.65
C VAL A 30 -3.16 4.66 -6.23
N ASP A 31 -3.99 3.99 -5.41
CA ASP A 31 -5.29 4.50 -5.00
C ASP A 31 -5.15 5.73 -4.08
N SER A 32 -4.24 5.66 -3.09
CA SER A 32 -3.98 6.78 -2.16
C SER A 32 -3.28 7.96 -2.83
N SER A 33 -2.40 7.72 -3.81
CA SER A 33 -1.75 8.78 -4.60
C SER A 33 -2.76 9.51 -5.48
N PHE A 34 -3.66 8.77 -6.12
CA PHE A 34 -4.73 9.36 -6.92
C PHE A 34 -5.65 10.24 -6.06
N LEU A 35 -6.07 9.74 -4.89
CA LEU A 35 -6.90 10.51 -3.98
C LEU A 35 -6.18 11.77 -3.47
N LEU A 36 -4.90 11.66 -3.12
CA LEU A 36 -4.10 12.81 -2.69
C LEU A 36 -3.99 13.87 -3.80
N HIS A 37 -3.71 13.45 -5.03
CA HIS A 37 -3.69 14.33 -6.19
C HIS A 37 -5.04 15.02 -6.41
N ALA A 38 -6.14 14.25 -6.42
CA ALA A 38 -7.49 14.79 -6.61
C ALA A 38 -7.86 15.81 -5.52
N ALA A 39 -7.47 15.55 -4.27
CA ALA A 39 -7.66 16.48 -3.15
C ALA A 39 -6.88 17.78 -3.37
N CYS A 40 -5.59 17.71 -3.70
CA CYS A 40 -4.75 18.89 -3.97
C CYS A 40 -5.26 19.69 -5.17
N ALA A 41 -5.67 19.01 -6.25
CA ALA A 41 -6.22 19.65 -7.44
C ALA A 41 -7.58 20.34 -7.17
N THR A 42 -8.32 19.90 -6.16
CA THR A 42 -9.65 20.44 -5.83
C THR A 42 -9.60 21.56 -4.79
N LEU A 43 -8.84 21.37 -3.71
CA LEU A 43 -8.82 22.24 -2.54
C LEU A 43 -7.59 23.17 -2.47
N GLY A 44 -6.60 22.93 -3.33
CA GLY A 44 -5.26 23.49 -3.19
C GLY A 44 -4.40 22.74 -2.18
N ALA A 45 -3.10 22.65 -2.44
CA ALA A 45 -2.16 21.86 -1.64
C ALA A 45 -2.07 22.31 -0.16
N SER A 46 -2.27 23.60 0.11
CA SER A 46 -2.30 24.18 1.47
C SER A 46 -3.51 23.77 2.31
N SER A 47 -4.50 23.11 1.71
CA SER A 47 -5.70 22.62 2.39
C SER A 47 -5.65 21.10 2.62
N VAL A 48 -4.57 20.44 2.21
CA VAL A 48 -4.45 18.98 2.20
C VAL A 48 -3.29 18.52 3.08
N HIS A 49 -3.57 17.53 3.93
CA HIS A 49 -2.59 16.89 4.81
C HIS A 49 -2.45 15.41 4.45
N ALA A 50 -1.28 15.00 3.98
CA ALA A 50 -0.93 13.60 3.79
C ALA A 50 -0.46 12.99 5.12
N PHE A 51 -1.24 12.05 5.66
CA PHE A 51 -0.92 11.29 6.88
C PHE A 51 -0.35 9.92 6.52
N HIS A 52 0.90 9.66 6.92
CA HIS A 52 1.60 8.44 6.63
C HIS A 52 2.04 7.72 7.91
N ALA A 53 1.81 6.40 7.97
CA ALA A 53 2.27 5.56 9.05
C ALA A 53 3.54 4.83 8.62
N SER A 54 4.67 5.25 9.16
CA SER A 54 5.96 4.61 8.90
C SER A 54 6.20 3.45 9.89
N SER A 55 6.65 2.31 9.38
CA SER A 55 7.04 1.16 10.20
C SER A 55 7.98 0.23 9.45
N GLU A 56 8.60 -0.70 10.19
CA GLU A 56 9.42 -1.80 9.67
C GLU A 56 8.67 -2.77 8.76
N LEU A 57 7.33 -2.65 8.68
CA LEU A 57 6.48 -3.51 7.86
C LEU A 57 6.27 -2.98 6.44
N LEU A 58 6.68 -1.74 6.18
CA LEU A 58 6.56 -1.17 4.85
C LEU A 58 7.59 -1.80 3.91
N PRO A 59 7.19 -2.17 2.69
CA PRO A 59 8.13 -2.59 1.68
C PRO A 59 9.24 -1.55 1.42
N PRO A 60 10.41 -2.00 0.94
CA PRO A 60 11.54 -1.13 0.68
C PRO A 60 11.16 0.05 -0.24
N LEU A 61 11.76 1.21 0.00
CA LEU A 61 11.60 2.45 -0.79
C LEU A 61 10.18 3.05 -0.76
N GLU A 62 9.23 2.48 -0.01
CA GLU A 62 7.87 3.00 0.08
C GLU A 62 7.82 4.36 0.79
N THR A 63 8.60 4.53 1.86
CA THR A 63 8.68 5.79 2.61
C THR A 63 9.28 6.91 1.75
N GLU A 64 10.32 6.61 0.98
CA GLU A 64 10.95 7.56 0.06
C GLU A 64 9.97 8.01 -1.03
N ARG A 65 9.24 7.07 -1.65
CA ARG A 65 8.20 7.39 -2.65
C ARG A 65 7.11 8.27 -2.08
N VAL A 66 6.66 7.98 -0.85
CA VAL A 66 5.67 8.79 -0.15
C VAL A 66 6.18 10.22 0.03
N ARG A 67 7.40 10.39 0.52
CA ARG A 67 8.00 11.72 0.72
C ARG A 67 8.12 12.49 -0.60
N SER A 68 8.62 11.85 -1.65
CA SER A 68 8.75 12.46 -2.98
C SER A 68 7.40 12.93 -3.53
N ALA A 69 6.36 12.10 -3.44
CA ALA A 69 5.03 12.46 -3.91
C ALA A 69 4.42 13.66 -3.16
N VAL A 70 4.61 13.72 -1.85
CA VAL A 70 4.10 14.85 -1.05
C VAL A 70 4.88 16.14 -1.36
N GLN A 71 6.20 16.04 -1.53
CA GLN A 71 7.04 17.17 -1.93
C GLN A 71 6.65 17.71 -3.32
N GLU A 72 6.40 16.83 -4.29
CA GLU A 72 5.98 17.20 -5.65
C GLU A 72 4.63 17.93 -5.65
N LEU A 73 3.67 17.45 -4.84
CA LEU A 73 2.35 18.07 -4.72
C LEU A 73 2.34 19.33 -3.85
N GLY A 74 3.38 19.58 -3.04
CA GLY A 74 3.48 20.74 -2.15
C GLY A 74 2.46 20.76 -1.00
N CYS A 75 1.90 19.61 -0.63
CA CYS A 75 0.92 19.51 0.46
C CYS A 75 1.58 19.25 1.82
N PHE A 76 0.83 19.41 2.91
CA PHE A 76 1.38 19.17 4.24
C PHE A 76 1.63 17.68 4.48
N PHE A 77 2.78 17.34 5.08
CA PHE A 77 3.13 15.97 5.43
C PHE A 77 3.11 15.74 6.94
N ARG A 78 2.44 14.68 7.38
CA ARG A 78 2.46 14.17 8.75
C ARG A 78 2.86 12.70 8.70
N SER A 79 4.08 12.40 9.16
CA SER A 79 4.54 11.01 9.29
C SER A 79 4.55 10.62 10.75
N ILE A 80 3.87 9.52 11.08
CA ILE A 80 3.82 8.95 12.42
C ILE A 80 4.55 7.62 12.37
N ARG A 81 5.52 7.40 13.27
CA ARG A 81 6.19 6.11 13.39
C ARG A 81 5.36 5.21 14.28
N VAL A 82 4.92 4.07 13.73
CA VAL A 82 4.18 3.04 14.46
C VAL A 82 5.05 1.79 14.62
N SER A 83 4.84 1.06 15.72
CA SER A 83 5.58 -0.17 16.01
C SER A 83 4.61 -1.33 16.25
N PRO A 84 4.09 -1.98 15.19
CA PRO A 84 3.09 -3.03 15.37
C PRO A 84 3.61 -4.26 16.13
N PHE A 85 4.93 -4.43 16.24
CA PHE A 85 5.56 -5.49 17.03
C PHE A 85 5.31 -5.40 18.54
N ILE A 86 4.88 -4.24 19.05
CA ILE A 86 4.48 -4.10 20.46
C ILE A 86 3.00 -4.39 20.69
N TRP A 87 2.25 -4.76 19.64
CA TRP A 87 0.83 -5.11 19.72
C TRP A 87 0.70 -6.64 19.66
N PRO A 88 0.45 -7.32 20.79
CA PRO A 88 0.35 -8.79 20.83
C PRO A 88 -0.63 -9.36 19.79
N GLU A 89 -1.74 -8.67 19.56
CA GLU A 89 -2.76 -9.03 18.58
C GLU A 89 -2.27 -8.95 17.12
N PHE A 90 -1.32 -8.06 16.84
CA PHE A 90 -0.68 -7.98 15.53
C PHE A 90 0.33 -9.12 15.36
N VAL A 91 1.16 -9.32 16.39
CA VAL A 91 2.20 -10.36 16.42
C VAL A 91 1.59 -11.76 16.29
N ALA A 92 0.44 -12.02 16.92
CA ALA A 92 -0.27 -13.29 16.84
C ALA A 92 -0.74 -13.67 15.42
N ASN A 93 -0.79 -12.70 14.50
CA ASN A 93 -1.06 -12.93 13.08
C ASN A 93 -2.42 -13.60 12.78
N GLY A 94 -3.44 -13.28 13.58
CA GLY A 94 -4.81 -13.77 13.39
C GLY A 94 -5.49 -13.25 12.12
N PRO A 95 -6.69 -13.77 11.78
CA PRO A 95 -7.49 -13.30 10.63
C PRO A 95 -7.80 -11.80 10.66
N ASP A 96 -7.88 -11.22 11.85
CA ASP A 96 -8.21 -9.82 12.12
C ASP A 96 -6.98 -8.91 12.28
N ARG A 97 -5.77 -9.42 12.08
CA ARG A 97 -4.51 -8.63 12.17
C ARG A 97 -4.59 -7.32 11.39
N CYS A 98 -5.05 -7.37 10.15
CA CYS A 98 -5.16 -6.19 9.28
C CYS A 98 -6.18 -5.17 9.80
N TYR A 99 -7.28 -5.65 10.38
CA TYR A 99 -8.30 -4.80 11.02
C TYR A 99 -7.70 -4.07 12.23
N LEU A 100 -7.10 -4.81 13.16
CA LEU A 100 -6.53 -4.27 14.40
C LEU A 100 -5.39 -3.28 14.11
N CYS A 101 -4.51 -3.63 13.17
CA CYS A 101 -3.42 -2.77 12.74
C CYS A 101 -3.94 -1.45 12.14
N LYS A 102 -4.87 -1.51 11.17
CA LYS A 102 -5.44 -0.30 10.56
C LYS A 102 -6.19 0.54 11.60
N LYS A 103 -6.96 -0.08 12.50
CA LYS A 103 -7.68 0.61 13.58
C LYS A 103 -6.74 1.42 14.47
N LYS A 104 -5.67 0.81 14.98
CA LYS A 104 -4.67 1.52 15.80
C LYS A 104 -3.99 2.65 15.04
N ILE A 105 -3.54 2.39 13.81
CA ILE A 105 -2.90 3.43 12.99
C ILE A 105 -3.81 4.63 12.79
N TYR A 106 -5.09 4.41 12.47
CA TYR A 106 -6.02 5.51 12.26
C TYR A 106 -6.43 6.20 13.57
N GLN A 107 -6.47 5.49 14.70
CA GLN A 107 -6.63 6.13 16.00
C GLN A 107 -5.46 7.07 16.31
N GLU A 108 -4.23 6.66 16.02
CA GLU A 108 -3.04 7.54 16.15
C GLU A 108 -3.14 8.76 15.21
N PHE A 109 -3.63 8.58 13.98
CA PHE A 109 -3.86 9.71 13.07
C PHE A 109 -4.90 10.67 13.65
N LEU A 110 -6.06 10.15 14.05
CA LEU A 110 -7.17 10.94 14.57
C LEU A 110 -6.87 11.62 15.92
N ALA A 111 -5.80 11.22 16.61
CA ALA A 111 -5.30 11.89 17.80
C ALA A 111 -4.50 13.17 17.49
N ASP A 112 -4.12 13.42 16.22
CA ASP A 112 -3.46 14.67 15.82
C ASP A 112 -4.41 15.87 16.04
N PRO A 113 -3.93 16.98 16.66
CA PRO A 113 -4.76 18.14 16.95
C PRO A 113 -5.49 18.76 15.75
N ILE A 114 -5.02 18.53 14.52
CA ILE A 114 -5.70 19.05 13.32
C ILE A 114 -7.15 18.55 13.20
N PHE A 115 -7.46 17.37 13.72
CA PHE A 115 -8.80 16.81 13.66
C PHE A 115 -9.81 17.56 14.55
N ALA A 116 -9.33 18.37 15.51
CA ALA A 116 -10.18 19.29 16.26
C ALA A 116 -10.70 20.46 15.40
N GLU A 117 -10.04 20.78 14.28
CA GLU A 117 -10.44 21.87 13.36
C GLU A 117 -11.47 21.43 12.30
N SER A 118 -12.30 20.41 12.60
CA SER A 118 -13.26 19.83 11.64
C SER A 118 -12.64 19.23 10.37
N VAL A 119 -11.37 18.84 10.43
CA VAL A 119 -10.70 18.09 9.36
C VAL A 119 -11.18 16.64 9.39
N VAL A 120 -11.47 16.07 8.22
CA VAL A 120 -11.83 14.65 8.10
C VAL A 120 -10.66 13.83 7.57
N LEU A 121 -10.56 12.58 8.03
CA LEU A 121 -9.63 11.60 7.47
C LEU A 121 -10.32 10.87 6.31
N ALA A 122 -9.64 10.75 5.17
CA ALA A 122 -10.07 9.98 4.02
C ALA A 122 -9.06 8.88 3.66
N ASP A 123 -9.55 7.69 3.32
CA ASP A 123 -8.76 6.54 2.90
C ASP A 123 -8.94 6.29 1.39
N GLY A 124 -7.88 5.80 0.76
CA GLY A 124 -7.87 5.43 -0.66
C GLY A 124 -8.64 4.15 -0.99
N THR A 125 -9.59 3.73 -0.15
CA THR A 125 -10.47 2.58 -0.45
C THR A 125 -11.28 2.88 -1.72
N ASN A 126 -11.19 1.99 -2.69
CA ASN A 126 -11.88 2.09 -3.98
C ASN A 126 -13.09 1.14 -4.06
N HIS A 127 -13.81 1.13 -5.17
CA HIS A 127 -15.04 0.33 -5.33
C HIS A 127 -14.78 -1.18 -5.32
N ASP A 128 -13.68 -1.63 -5.94
CA ASP A 128 -13.34 -3.06 -6.04
C ASP A 128 -13.03 -3.68 -4.67
N ASP A 129 -12.65 -2.85 -3.70
CA ASP A 129 -12.37 -3.27 -2.33
C ASP A 129 -13.62 -3.69 -1.56
N LEU A 130 -14.80 -3.17 -1.91
CA LEU A 130 -16.06 -3.44 -1.21
C LEU A 130 -16.54 -4.90 -1.38
N GLY A 131 -16.11 -5.57 -2.46
CA GLY A 131 -16.42 -6.97 -2.73
C GLY A 131 -15.38 -7.96 -2.23
N GLN A 132 -14.31 -7.50 -1.57
CA GLN A 132 -13.20 -8.33 -1.13
C GLN A 132 -13.23 -8.56 0.38
N ASP A 133 -12.71 -9.70 0.84
CA ASP A 133 -12.47 -9.95 2.26
C ASP A 133 -11.29 -9.08 2.74
N ARG A 134 -11.60 -7.84 3.11
CA ARG A 134 -10.66 -6.85 3.63
C ARG A 134 -11.05 -6.47 5.06
N PRO A 135 -10.54 -7.20 6.09
CA PRO A 135 -10.84 -6.90 7.49
C PRO A 135 -10.59 -5.43 7.87
N GLY A 136 -9.61 -4.78 7.23
CA GLY A 136 -9.31 -3.37 7.42
C GLY A 136 -10.49 -2.41 7.16
N LEU A 137 -11.44 -2.75 6.28
CA LEU A 137 -12.60 -1.89 5.99
C LEU A 137 -13.52 -1.74 7.20
N LYS A 138 -13.56 -2.74 8.09
CA LYS A 138 -14.27 -2.64 9.36
C LYS A 138 -13.75 -1.48 10.21
N ALA A 139 -12.43 -1.29 10.26
CA ALA A 139 -11.82 -0.17 11.00
C ALA A 139 -12.15 1.19 10.37
N VAL A 140 -12.15 1.26 9.03
CA VAL A 140 -12.54 2.47 8.29
C VAL A 140 -13.96 2.90 8.66
N ALA A 141 -14.90 1.95 8.66
CA ALA A 141 -16.30 2.21 8.98
C ALA A 141 -16.50 2.60 10.46
N GLU A 142 -15.91 1.86 11.41
CA GLU A 142 -16.03 2.16 12.84
C GLU A 142 -15.47 3.53 13.22
N LEU A 143 -14.37 3.95 12.58
CA LEU A 143 -13.72 5.23 12.82
C LEU A 143 -14.30 6.37 11.95
N LYS A 144 -15.35 6.11 11.17
CA LYS A 144 -16.02 7.07 10.28
C LYS A 144 -15.06 7.75 9.30
N VAL A 145 -14.02 7.03 8.87
CA VAL A 145 -13.06 7.50 7.86
C VAL A 145 -13.75 7.50 6.50
N GLN A 146 -13.57 8.60 5.76
CA GLN A 146 -14.23 8.80 4.47
C GLN A 146 -13.58 7.94 3.38
N THR A 147 -14.38 7.38 2.48
CA THR A 147 -13.89 6.58 1.34
C THR A 147 -14.43 7.15 0.03
N PRO A 148 -13.99 8.35 -0.37
CA PRO A 148 -14.62 9.11 -1.45
C PRO A 148 -14.48 8.42 -2.82
N LEU A 149 -13.40 7.65 -3.05
CA LEU A 149 -13.23 6.87 -4.29
C LEU A 149 -14.30 5.77 -4.40
N ALA A 150 -14.52 5.01 -3.32
CA ALA A 150 -15.57 4.01 -3.27
C ALA A 150 -16.98 4.63 -3.40
N ALA A 151 -17.20 5.81 -2.81
CA ALA A 151 -18.50 6.49 -2.84
C ALA A 151 -18.95 6.88 -4.26
N VAL A 152 -18.02 7.24 -5.15
CA VAL A 152 -18.30 7.54 -6.57
C VAL A 152 -18.11 6.33 -7.49
N GLY A 153 -17.83 5.15 -6.92
CA GLY A 153 -17.68 3.91 -7.67
C GLY A 153 -16.42 3.84 -8.53
N PHE A 154 -15.31 4.49 -8.14
CA PHE A 154 -14.04 4.33 -8.85
C PHE A 154 -13.48 2.93 -8.67
N THR A 155 -13.29 2.21 -9.77
CA THR A 155 -12.56 0.93 -9.80
C THR A 155 -11.05 1.19 -9.92
N LYS A 156 -10.23 0.19 -9.60
CA LYS A 156 -8.77 0.29 -9.67
C LYS A 156 -8.25 0.56 -11.08
N ASN A 157 -8.89 -0.02 -12.10
CA ASN A 157 -8.52 0.20 -13.48
C ASN A 157 -8.79 1.65 -13.91
N GLU A 158 -9.94 2.20 -13.52
CA GLU A 158 -10.27 3.61 -13.78
C GLU A 158 -9.31 4.57 -13.07
N ILE A 159 -8.92 4.25 -11.83
CA ILE A 159 -7.90 5.00 -11.08
C ILE A 159 -6.56 4.97 -11.83
N ARG A 160 -6.10 3.81 -12.31
CA ARG A 160 -4.84 3.70 -13.08
C ARG A 160 -4.89 4.50 -14.38
N LEU A 161 -6.02 4.47 -15.09
CA LEU A 161 -6.22 5.23 -16.33
C LEU A 161 -6.08 6.74 -16.09
N LEU A 162 -6.83 7.28 -15.14
CA LEU A 162 -6.74 8.71 -14.81
C LEU A 162 -5.38 9.08 -14.20
N SER A 163 -4.81 8.21 -13.37
CA SER A 163 -3.46 8.42 -12.83
C SER A 163 -2.42 8.55 -13.93
N ARG A 164 -2.55 7.78 -15.01
CA ARG A 164 -1.68 7.88 -16.19
C ARG A 164 -1.90 9.18 -16.94
N GLU A 165 -3.15 9.59 -17.14
CA GLU A 165 -3.49 10.88 -17.78
C GLU A 165 -2.94 12.07 -16.99
N PHE A 166 -2.98 12.01 -15.66
CA PHE A 166 -2.40 13.01 -14.76
C PHE A 166 -0.89 12.83 -14.54
N ALA A 167 -0.25 11.93 -15.29
CA ALA A 167 1.18 11.64 -15.21
C ALA A 167 1.68 11.25 -13.80
N LEU A 168 0.83 10.67 -12.96
CA LEU A 168 1.21 10.25 -11.60
C LEU A 168 2.18 9.08 -11.68
N PRO A 169 3.38 9.15 -11.06
CA PRO A 169 4.41 8.11 -11.20
C PRO A 169 3.98 6.73 -10.68
N THR A 170 2.94 6.66 -9.86
CA THR A 170 2.41 5.42 -9.29
C THR A 170 1.39 4.70 -10.18
N TRP A 171 1.05 5.24 -11.35
CA TRP A 171 -0.02 4.71 -12.21
C TRP A 171 0.18 3.24 -12.63
N ASP A 172 1.43 2.80 -12.82
CA ASP A 172 1.81 1.41 -13.16
C ASP A 172 2.49 0.67 -12.01
N THR A 173 2.52 1.26 -10.81
CA THR A 173 3.16 0.60 -9.67
C THR A 173 2.36 -0.65 -9.29
N PRO A 174 3.00 -1.82 -9.11
CA PRO A 174 2.33 -3.03 -8.65
C PRO A 174 1.71 -2.83 -7.26
N SER A 175 0.68 -3.63 -6.94
CA SER A 175 0.09 -3.59 -5.61
C SER A 175 1.12 -3.91 -4.51
N SER A 176 1.37 -2.93 -3.65
CA SER A 176 2.19 -3.06 -2.45
C SER A 176 1.28 -3.38 -1.27
N SER A 177 1.66 -4.39 -0.48
CA SER A 177 1.01 -4.70 0.79
C SER A 177 2.09 -4.88 1.85
N CYS A 178 1.72 -4.63 3.10
CA CYS A 178 2.56 -4.85 4.29
C CYS A 178 3.33 -6.18 4.22
N LEU A 179 4.60 -6.17 4.62
CA LEU A 179 5.48 -7.34 4.60
C LEU A 179 4.93 -8.50 5.44
N ALA A 180 4.13 -8.22 6.47
CA ALA A 180 3.48 -9.26 7.28
C ALA A 180 2.52 -10.14 6.47
N THR A 181 2.03 -9.71 5.30
CA THR A 181 1.21 -10.56 4.42
C THR A 181 2.01 -11.68 3.75
N ARG A 182 3.33 -11.74 3.95
CA ARG A 182 4.20 -12.85 3.50
C ARG A 182 4.32 -13.94 4.54
N ILE A 183 3.91 -13.68 5.78
CA ILE A 183 3.91 -14.64 6.87
C ILE A 183 2.58 -15.39 6.85
N VAL A 184 2.64 -16.72 6.95
CA VAL A 184 1.46 -17.59 6.98
C VAL A 184 0.58 -17.19 8.16
N GLN A 185 -0.72 -17.01 7.91
CA GLN A 185 -1.68 -16.64 8.94
C GLN A 185 -1.65 -17.62 10.11
N GLY A 186 -1.73 -17.11 11.34
CA GLY A 186 -1.60 -17.88 12.57
C GLY A 186 -0.15 -18.10 13.03
N GLU A 187 0.85 -17.92 12.15
CA GLU A 187 2.24 -17.91 12.60
C GLU A 187 2.63 -16.54 13.16
N PRO A 188 3.36 -16.47 14.29
CA PRO A 188 3.82 -15.21 14.83
C PRO A 188 4.64 -14.37 13.84
N VAL A 189 4.31 -13.08 13.74
CA VAL A 189 5.07 -12.08 12.98
C VAL A 189 6.24 -11.61 13.83
N THR A 190 7.46 -11.96 13.44
CA THR A 190 8.68 -11.54 14.14
C THR A 190 9.50 -10.55 13.31
N ARG A 191 10.36 -9.77 13.96
CA ARG A 191 11.23 -8.79 13.27
C ARG A 191 12.19 -9.47 12.32
N GLU A 192 12.72 -10.62 12.72
CA GLU A 192 13.69 -11.42 11.96
C GLU A 192 13.04 -11.91 10.67
N LYS A 193 11.81 -12.45 10.75
CA LYS A 193 11.04 -12.87 9.56
C LYS A 193 10.78 -11.69 8.62
N ILE A 194 10.31 -10.56 9.15
CA ILE A 194 10.03 -9.36 8.34
C ILE A 194 11.29 -8.82 7.68
N PHE A 195 12.40 -8.74 8.43
CA PHE A 195 13.69 -8.29 7.91
C PHE A 195 14.18 -9.20 6.77
N LEU A 196 14.14 -10.53 6.97
CA LEU A 196 14.54 -11.48 5.94
C LEU A 196 13.69 -11.36 4.67
N VAL A 197 12.35 -11.26 4.82
CA VAL A 197 11.44 -11.02 3.69
C VAL A 197 11.80 -9.72 2.96
N ALA A 198 12.02 -8.62 3.69
CA ALA A 198 12.37 -7.34 3.10
C ALA A 198 13.66 -7.44 2.28
N GLN A 199 14.72 -8.05 2.83
CA GLN A 199 16.01 -8.21 2.17
C GLN A 199 15.88 -9.03 0.89
N CYS A 200 15.12 -10.13 0.91
CA CYS A 200 14.86 -10.93 -0.27
C CYS A 200 14.04 -10.18 -1.33
N GLU A 201 13.02 -9.40 -0.94
CA GLU A 201 12.25 -8.57 -1.88
C GLU A 201 13.11 -7.42 -2.47
N VAL A 202 14.06 -6.84 -1.72
CA VAL A 202 15.05 -5.89 -2.25
C VAL A 202 15.91 -6.53 -3.35
N LEU A 203 16.39 -7.75 -3.13
CA LEU A 203 17.21 -8.46 -4.12
C LEU A 203 16.44 -8.75 -5.40
N LEU A 204 15.17 -9.19 -5.29
CA LEU A 204 14.30 -9.36 -6.44
C LEU A 204 14.10 -8.03 -7.20
N GLN A 205 13.89 -6.94 -6.48
CA GLN A 205 13.75 -5.62 -7.07
C GLN A 205 15.01 -5.20 -7.84
N LYS A 206 16.20 -5.41 -7.24
CA LYS A 206 17.50 -5.14 -7.89
C LYS A 206 17.72 -5.99 -9.14
N ALA A 207 17.20 -7.22 -9.16
CA ALA A 207 17.18 -8.09 -10.33
C ALA A 207 16.08 -7.72 -11.37
N GLY A 208 15.38 -6.61 -11.16
CA GLY A 208 14.37 -6.06 -12.08
C GLY A 208 12.97 -6.64 -11.89
N PHE A 209 12.72 -7.44 -10.86
CA PHE A 209 11.40 -8.03 -10.57
C PHE A 209 10.59 -7.13 -9.63
N MET A 210 10.08 -6.04 -10.19
CA MET A 210 9.28 -5.05 -9.45
C MET A 210 8.00 -5.68 -8.90
N GLY A 211 7.78 -5.55 -7.59
CA GLY A 211 6.64 -6.20 -6.94
C GLY A 211 6.80 -7.71 -6.83
N GLY A 212 8.01 -8.26 -6.84
CA GLY A 212 8.24 -9.63 -6.38
C GLY A 212 7.77 -9.80 -4.93
N ARG A 213 7.22 -10.97 -4.58
CA ARG A 213 6.91 -11.35 -3.19
C ARG A 213 7.72 -12.57 -2.79
N VAL A 214 8.14 -12.61 -1.54
CA VAL A 214 8.87 -13.75 -0.98
C VAL A 214 8.14 -14.28 0.25
N ARG A 215 7.72 -15.53 0.19
CA ARG A 215 7.07 -16.23 1.31
C ARG A 215 7.96 -17.36 1.80
N PHE A 216 8.07 -17.52 3.11
CA PHE A 216 8.87 -18.58 3.72
C PHE A 216 8.00 -19.72 4.21
N SER A 217 8.50 -20.94 4.05
CA SER A 217 7.94 -22.17 4.63
C SER A 217 9.10 -23.07 5.03
N GLY A 218 9.40 -23.13 6.32
CA GLY A 218 10.63 -23.76 6.82
C GLY A 218 11.87 -23.11 6.19
N GLU A 219 12.74 -23.93 5.61
CA GLU A 219 13.99 -23.48 4.95
C GLU A 219 13.81 -23.06 3.47
N SER A 220 12.57 -23.06 2.98
CA SER A 220 12.27 -22.76 1.57
C SER A 220 11.64 -21.38 1.42
N ALA A 221 12.12 -20.61 0.46
CA ALA A 221 11.51 -19.36 0.00
C ALA A 221 10.78 -19.59 -1.33
N THR A 222 9.51 -19.23 -1.37
CA THR A 222 8.73 -19.18 -2.61
C THR A 222 8.66 -17.74 -3.11
N ILE A 223 9.16 -17.50 -4.33
CA ILE A 223 9.15 -16.21 -4.99
C ILE A 223 7.97 -16.13 -5.97
N ALA A 224 7.17 -15.08 -5.85
CA ALA A 224 6.06 -14.79 -6.76
C ALA A 224 6.33 -13.46 -7.46
N VAL A 225 6.71 -13.52 -8.73
CA VAL A 225 6.92 -12.35 -9.61
C VAL A 225 5.67 -12.04 -10.41
N LEU A 226 5.60 -10.88 -11.07
CA LEU A 226 4.50 -10.57 -11.98
C LEU A 226 4.43 -11.60 -13.11
N ARG A 227 3.23 -11.92 -13.61
CA ARG A 227 3.03 -12.90 -14.69
C ARG A 227 3.85 -12.58 -15.94
N LYS A 228 4.03 -11.29 -16.25
CA LYS A 228 4.88 -10.84 -17.37
C LYS A 228 6.37 -11.20 -17.20
N ASP A 229 6.83 -11.38 -15.96
CA ASP A 229 8.22 -11.66 -15.62
C ASP A 229 8.50 -13.16 -15.39
N LEU A 230 7.47 -14.01 -15.42
CA LEU A 230 7.61 -15.46 -15.18
C LEU A 230 8.60 -16.15 -16.14
N PRO A 231 8.60 -15.87 -17.47
CA PRO A 231 9.59 -16.46 -18.36
C PRO A 231 11.03 -16.09 -17.95
N ARG A 232 11.24 -14.81 -17.60
CA ARG A 232 12.56 -14.27 -17.26
C ARG A 232 13.11 -14.80 -15.95
N VAL A 233 12.27 -14.97 -14.92
CA VAL A 233 12.73 -15.49 -13.62
C VAL A 233 13.17 -16.96 -13.68
N GLN A 234 12.68 -17.71 -14.66
CA GLN A 234 13.00 -19.13 -14.86
C GLN A 234 14.24 -19.36 -15.73
N GLU A 235 14.76 -18.31 -16.37
CA GLU A 235 16.02 -18.40 -17.10
C GLU A 235 17.14 -18.85 -16.17
N LYS A 236 17.92 -19.86 -16.60
CA LYS A 236 18.90 -20.55 -15.75
C LYS A 236 19.90 -19.58 -15.10
N CYS A 237 20.41 -18.60 -15.85
CA CYS A 237 21.35 -17.61 -15.33
C CYS A 237 20.71 -16.71 -14.27
N VAL A 238 19.51 -16.17 -14.54
CA VAL A 238 18.77 -15.29 -13.64
C VAL A 238 18.39 -16.02 -12.36
N PHE A 239 17.80 -17.21 -12.48
CA PHE A 239 17.40 -18.01 -11.32
C PHE A 239 18.60 -18.42 -10.46
N SER A 240 19.73 -18.77 -11.08
CA SER A 240 20.96 -19.11 -10.36
C SER A 240 21.51 -17.90 -9.59
N SER A 241 21.46 -16.70 -10.19
CA SER A 241 21.85 -15.47 -9.49
C SER A 241 20.98 -15.21 -8.26
N ILE A 242 19.66 -15.28 -8.41
CA ILE A 242 18.70 -15.08 -7.30
C ILE A 242 18.97 -16.11 -6.20
N LYS A 243 19.17 -17.38 -6.55
CA LYS A 243 19.47 -18.45 -5.60
C LYS A 243 20.75 -18.16 -4.81
N ASN A 244 21.80 -17.70 -5.49
CA ASN A 244 23.06 -17.35 -4.82
C ASN A 244 22.86 -16.18 -3.85
N ASP A 245 22.19 -15.11 -4.29
CA ASP A 245 21.92 -13.95 -3.42
C ASP A 245 21.08 -14.33 -2.20
N PHE A 246 20.08 -15.20 -2.37
CA PHE A 246 19.24 -15.69 -1.27
C PHE A 246 20.01 -16.62 -0.33
N SER A 247 20.94 -17.43 -0.85
CA SER A 247 21.78 -18.31 -0.03
C SER A 247 22.70 -17.52 0.92
N LEU A 248 23.16 -16.34 0.51
CA LEU A 248 23.93 -15.42 1.37
C LEU A 248 23.10 -14.88 2.55
N LEU A 249 21.76 -14.92 2.45
CA LEU A 249 20.82 -14.58 3.51
C LEU A 249 20.37 -15.81 4.32
N GLY A 250 20.97 -16.98 4.09
CA GLY A 250 20.65 -18.23 4.80
C GLY A 250 19.45 -18.99 4.24
N VAL A 251 18.97 -18.67 3.03
CA VAL A 251 17.84 -19.37 2.40
C VAL A 251 18.36 -20.60 1.63
N ALA A 252 18.01 -21.80 2.08
CA ALA A 252 18.53 -23.05 1.52
C ALA A 252 17.89 -23.42 0.18
N ARG A 253 16.58 -23.16 0.02
CA ARG A 253 15.83 -23.53 -1.20
C ARG A 253 15.00 -22.35 -1.70
N VAL A 254 15.04 -22.12 -3.00
CA VAL A 254 14.24 -21.11 -3.69
C VAL A 254 13.33 -21.81 -4.69
N ILE A 255 12.04 -21.43 -4.69
CA ILE A 255 10.99 -21.98 -5.54
C ILE A 255 10.30 -20.82 -6.24
N VAL A 256 10.02 -20.94 -7.54
CA VAL A 256 9.19 -19.97 -8.27
C VAL A 256 7.74 -20.41 -8.17
N ASP A 257 6.85 -19.50 -7.74
CA ASP A 257 5.41 -19.71 -7.82
C ASP A 257 4.97 -19.67 -9.29
N PRO A 258 4.48 -20.80 -9.87
CA PRO A 258 4.12 -20.87 -11.27
C PRO A 258 2.88 -20.04 -11.63
N GLN A 259 2.04 -19.67 -10.66
CA GLN A 259 0.85 -18.85 -10.92
C GLN A 259 1.21 -17.38 -11.20
N GLY A 260 2.34 -16.94 -10.64
CA GLY A 260 2.76 -15.55 -10.64
C GLY A 260 1.73 -14.60 -10.00
N ARG A 261 2.03 -13.30 -10.09
CA ARG A 261 1.17 -12.23 -9.61
C ARG A 261 0.47 -11.53 -10.78
N PRO A 262 -0.81 -11.11 -10.64
CA PRO A 262 -1.41 -10.17 -11.57
C PRO A 262 -0.64 -8.83 -11.53
N ASN A 263 -0.66 -8.10 -12.65
CA ASN A 263 -0.12 -6.75 -12.77
C ASN A 263 -0.93 -5.73 -11.95
#